data_AF-A0A952LW05-F1
#
_entry.id   AF-A0A952LW05-F1
#
_cell.length_a   1.000
_cell.length_b   1.000
_cell.length_c   1.000
_cell.angle_alpha   90.00
_cell.angle_beta   90.00
_cell.angle_gamma   90.00
#
_symmetry.space_group_name_H-M   'P 1'
#
loop_
_entity.id
_entity.type
_entity.pdbx_description
1 polymer ?
#
loop_
_entity_poly.entity_id
_entity_poly.type
_entity_poly.pdbx_seq_one_letter_code
_entity_poly.pdbx_strand_id
1 'polypeptide(L)'
;MPVQTQTYSVRPVFATPYERSGVIAPGLPLLPHGVERHPVPGGGSRIVSLDKGDEFSIQNPQGLQLVELVFFTADGKSQPECIGASASGRPVATQATLASGDQSGKRVLDALKLAKFDLSEAECVRLFEDGSLAGSMENFHCSSDGLLIVAAPGVDMSPDNQNTPTDVVLYIRRSNPSEGKGGLAPPDPLADPLSDFNIQPGHATAYEVKAGQYIQILDVQGRECSDFQAFSLRALDKGIERDIDPTTTRSLMGSLYPAPGIYSKYYTVDHEPLVEIIQDTCGRHDTFGLACTARYYEDLGYPGHINCSDNMNEDLARFGIKPRGGWPAINFFFNTLLDDSNAIDMDEPWSRPGDYVLLRALSDLVCVSTGCPCDVDPANGWNPTDIQVRVYKHNEDFKRSIGWRESVEMDVQQTKETGFHSCFAKHTRDFTEYNGYWLANQMTGHGAIDEYWACRERAAIMDLSPLRKYEVTGPDAEALMQLGVTRDIKKLSVGQVVYTAMCYEHGGMIDDGTVFRLGDNNFRWVGGNDESGLWLRELAQQRGLDAWVRSSTDQLSNVAIQGRLSREILSQVLWTPPT
;
A
#
# COMPACT_ATOMS: atom_id res chain seq x y z
N MET A 1 -40.94 -31.56 2.32
CA MET A 1 -40.40 -30.42 3.08
C MET A 1 -39.24 -29.88 2.27
N PRO A 2 -39.32 -28.65 1.74
CA PRO A 2 -38.26 -28.09 0.92
C PRO A 2 -37.06 -27.74 1.82
N VAL A 3 -35.88 -28.13 1.38
CA VAL A 3 -34.59 -27.83 2.01
C VAL A 3 -34.40 -26.31 1.93
N GLN A 4 -34.32 -25.64 3.08
CA GLN A 4 -33.88 -24.25 3.16
C GLN A 4 -32.41 -24.20 2.72
N THR A 5 -32.15 -23.69 1.52
CA THR A 5 -30.85 -23.18 1.13
C THR A 5 -30.54 -22.01 2.06
N GLN A 6 -29.68 -22.23 3.06
CA GLN A 6 -29.06 -21.13 3.81
C GLN A 6 -28.17 -20.37 2.85
N THR A 7 -28.64 -19.22 2.38
CA THR A 7 -27.80 -18.22 1.72
C THR A 7 -26.90 -17.60 2.80
N TYR A 8 -25.71 -18.15 2.98
CA TYR A 8 -24.65 -17.49 3.73
C TYR A 8 -24.12 -16.35 2.85
N SER A 9 -24.62 -15.14 3.06
CA SER A 9 -24.01 -13.96 2.45
C SER A 9 -22.69 -13.69 3.14
N VAL A 10 -21.56 -13.92 2.47
CA VAL A 10 -20.26 -13.43 2.95
C VAL A 10 -20.30 -11.91 2.81
N ARG A 11 -20.69 -11.22 3.89
CA ARG A 11 -20.42 -9.79 4.02
C ARG A 11 -19.03 -9.68 4.61
N PRO A 12 -18.11 -8.88 4.04
CA PRO A 12 -16.83 -8.63 4.68
C PRO A 12 -17.11 -8.02 6.06
N VAL A 13 -16.82 -8.80 7.11
CA VAL A 13 -16.80 -8.30 8.48
C VAL A 13 -15.36 -7.88 8.70
N PHE A 14 -15.03 -6.67 8.26
CA PHE A 14 -13.84 -6.02 8.77
C PHE A 14 -14.05 -5.89 10.28
N ALA A 15 -13.04 -6.26 11.08
CA ALA A 15 -13.01 -5.84 12.47
C ALA A 15 -12.77 -4.31 12.51
N THR A 16 -13.80 -3.55 12.12
CA THR A 16 -13.78 -2.10 12.17
C THR A 16 -13.75 -1.65 13.62
N PRO A 17 -13.35 -0.40 13.89
CA PRO A 17 -13.56 0.19 15.19
C PRO A 17 -15.02 -0.02 15.61
N TYR A 18 -15.21 -0.74 16.70
CA TYR A 18 -16.54 -1.05 17.22
C TYR A 18 -16.75 -0.27 18.51
N GLU A 19 -17.93 0.31 18.64
CA GLU A 19 -18.31 1.00 19.86
C GLU A 19 -18.72 -0.04 20.91
N ARG A 20 -17.95 -0.14 21.99
CA ARG A 20 -18.33 -0.89 23.18
C ARG A 20 -18.56 0.11 24.31
N SER A 21 -19.80 0.26 24.73
CA SER A 21 -20.18 1.14 25.85
C SER A 21 -19.73 2.61 25.67
N GLY A 22 -19.83 3.16 24.46
CA GLY A 22 -19.40 4.53 24.18
C GLY A 22 -17.91 4.70 23.87
N VAL A 23 -17.12 3.63 23.98
CA VAL A 23 -15.69 3.64 23.64
C VAL A 23 -15.50 2.96 22.29
N ILE A 24 -14.99 3.72 21.32
CA ILE A 24 -14.55 3.17 20.03
C ILE A 24 -13.26 2.40 20.30
N ALA A 25 -13.32 1.06 20.24
CA ALA A 25 -12.13 0.23 20.35
C ALA A 25 -11.39 0.24 18.99
N PRO A 26 -10.12 0.65 18.91
CA PRO A 26 -9.36 0.61 17.66
C PRO A 26 -9.04 -0.84 17.29
N GLY A 27 -9.85 -1.44 16.43
CA GLY A 27 -9.52 -2.71 15.78
C GLY A 27 -8.53 -2.48 14.65
N LEU A 28 -7.53 -3.35 14.51
CA LEU A 28 -6.93 -3.56 13.19
C LEU A 28 -8.04 -4.11 12.29
N PRO A 29 -8.17 -3.65 11.04
CA PRO A 29 -9.05 -4.25 10.06
C PRO A 29 -8.48 -5.62 9.64
N LEU A 30 -8.59 -6.57 10.56
CA LEU A 30 -8.23 -7.96 10.35
C LEU A 30 -9.38 -8.64 9.66
N LEU A 31 -9.06 -9.34 8.58
CA LEU A 31 -10.00 -10.25 7.96
C LEU A 31 -10.27 -11.39 8.96
N PRO A 32 -11.51 -11.93 9.03
CA PRO A 32 -11.80 -13.09 9.85
C PRO A 32 -10.84 -14.25 9.54
N HIS A 33 -10.57 -15.10 10.52
CA HIS A 33 -9.70 -16.27 10.31
C HIS A 33 -10.14 -17.08 9.08
N GLY A 34 -9.18 -17.33 8.18
CA GLY A 34 -9.42 -18.02 6.92
C GLY A 34 -9.97 -17.16 5.79
N VAL A 35 -10.09 -15.83 5.95
CA VAL A 35 -10.47 -14.91 4.89
C VAL A 35 -9.25 -14.20 4.32
N GLU A 36 -9.07 -14.32 3.02
CA GLU A 36 -8.02 -13.67 2.24
C GLU A 36 -8.62 -12.52 1.42
N ARG A 37 -7.80 -11.47 1.19
CA ARG A 37 -8.13 -10.36 0.29
C ARG A 37 -7.12 -10.29 -0.85
N HIS A 38 -7.64 -10.22 -2.07
CA HIS A 38 -6.88 -10.20 -3.30
C HIS A 38 -7.34 -9.02 -4.17
N PRO A 39 -6.69 -7.84 -4.09
CA PRO A 39 -6.99 -6.75 -5.02
C PRO A 39 -6.67 -7.14 -6.46
N VAL A 40 -7.52 -6.73 -7.39
CA VAL A 40 -7.35 -6.91 -8.84
C VAL A 40 -7.34 -5.53 -9.48
N PRO A 41 -6.20 -5.11 -10.07
CA PRO A 41 -6.07 -3.76 -10.62
C PRO A 41 -7.00 -3.55 -11.81
N GLY A 42 -7.53 -2.33 -11.97
CA GLY A 42 -8.29 -1.91 -13.14
C GLY A 42 -7.43 -2.01 -14.41
N GLY A 43 -7.95 -2.66 -15.44
CA GLY A 43 -7.19 -3.00 -16.65
C GLY A 43 -6.26 -4.21 -16.48
N GLY A 44 -6.33 -4.94 -15.35
CA GLY A 44 -5.48 -6.08 -15.04
C GLY A 44 -6.26 -7.34 -14.64
N SER A 45 -5.51 -8.34 -14.16
CA SER A 45 -6.06 -9.67 -13.84
C SER A 45 -5.29 -10.36 -12.71
N ARG A 46 -5.95 -11.28 -12.02
CA ARG A 46 -5.35 -12.08 -10.95
C ARG A 46 -5.78 -13.53 -11.07
N ILE A 47 -4.89 -14.45 -10.70
CA ILE A 47 -5.16 -15.88 -10.61
C ILE A 47 -4.99 -16.34 -9.17
N VAL A 48 -5.92 -17.18 -8.70
CA VAL A 48 -5.90 -17.78 -7.36
C VAL A 48 -6.32 -19.25 -7.43
N SER A 49 -5.76 -20.08 -6.55
CA SER A 49 -6.25 -21.44 -6.33
C SER A 49 -7.42 -21.45 -5.35
N LEU A 50 -8.43 -22.26 -5.65
CA LEU A 50 -9.61 -22.47 -4.82
C LEU A 50 -9.77 -23.96 -4.54
N ASP A 51 -10.07 -24.28 -3.29
CA ASP A 51 -10.36 -25.63 -2.87
C ASP A 51 -11.88 -25.85 -2.81
N LYS A 52 -12.29 -27.11 -2.98
CA LYS A 52 -13.68 -27.50 -2.81
C LYS A 52 -14.16 -27.15 -1.41
N GLY A 53 -15.24 -26.37 -1.36
CA GLY A 53 -15.85 -25.86 -0.15
C GLY A 53 -15.58 -24.37 0.08
N ASP A 54 -14.57 -23.78 -0.59
CA ASP A 54 -14.24 -22.36 -0.44
C ASP A 54 -15.40 -21.47 -0.91
N GLU A 55 -15.63 -20.37 -0.19
CA GLU A 55 -16.57 -19.32 -0.56
C GLU A 55 -15.78 -18.09 -1.01
N PHE A 56 -16.20 -17.40 -2.07
CA PHE A 56 -15.53 -16.17 -2.47
C PHE A 56 -16.51 -15.09 -2.91
N SER A 57 -16.10 -13.84 -2.77
CA SER A 57 -16.89 -12.66 -3.11
C SER A 57 -16.08 -11.70 -3.97
N ILE A 58 -16.70 -11.14 -5.00
CA ILE A 58 -16.11 -10.04 -5.77
C ILE A 58 -16.83 -8.76 -5.36
N GLN A 59 -16.07 -7.78 -4.89
CA GLN A 59 -16.57 -6.43 -4.61
C GLN A 59 -16.12 -5.47 -5.71
N ASN A 60 -17.04 -4.62 -6.16
CA ASN A 60 -16.78 -3.50 -7.05
C ASN A 60 -16.90 -2.18 -6.27
N PRO A 61 -15.80 -1.62 -5.73
CA PRO A 61 -15.86 -0.48 -4.82
C PRO A 61 -16.33 0.83 -5.46
N GLN A 62 -16.11 1.01 -6.76
CA GLN A 62 -16.39 2.26 -7.48
C GLN A 62 -17.60 2.15 -8.42
N GLY A 63 -18.07 0.93 -8.70
CA GLY A 63 -19.17 0.66 -9.64
C GLY A 63 -18.72 0.82 -11.10
N LEU A 64 -19.56 0.38 -12.03
CA LEU A 64 -19.32 0.44 -13.48
C LEU A 64 -17.97 -0.13 -13.94
N GLN A 65 -17.51 -1.17 -13.24
CA GLN A 65 -16.33 -1.95 -13.63
C GLN A 65 -16.78 -3.37 -13.96
N LEU A 66 -16.75 -3.69 -15.25
CA LEU A 66 -16.97 -5.05 -15.74
C LEU A 66 -15.93 -5.98 -15.11
N VAL A 67 -16.37 -7.16 -14.67
CA VAL A 67 -15.48 -8.24 -14.22
C VAL A 67 -15.78 -9.48 -15.03
N GLU A 68 -14.73 -10.14 -15.52
CA GLU A 68 -14.82 -11.48 -16.10
C GLU A 68 -14.15 -12.49 -15.16
N LEU A 69 -14.90 -13.54 -14.80
CA LEU A 69 -14.39 -14.69 -14.07
C LEU A 69 -14.20 -15.86 -15.02
N VAL A 70 -13.05 -16.53 -14.94
CA VAL A 70 -12.78 -17.79 -15.65
C VAL A 70 -12.31 -18.82 -14.65
N PHE A 71 -13.05 -19.93 -14.52
CA PHE A 71 -12.70 -21.00 -13.60
C PHE A 71 -12.30 -22.26 -14.36
N PHE A 72 -11.16 -22.83 -14.00
CA PHE A 72 -10.66 -24.09 -14.52
C PHE A 72 -10.61 -25.14 -13.41
N THR A 73 -11.19 -26.32 -13.66
CA THR A 73 -11.09 -27.48 -12.79
C THR A 73 -9.72 -28.17 -12.94
N ALA A 74 -9.37 -29.04 -12.00
CA ALA A 74 -8.11 -29.79 -12.03
C ALA A 74 -7.89 -30.65 -13.31
N ASP A 75 -8.96 -31.01 -14.04
CA ASP A 75 -8.88 -31.71 -15.33
C ASP A 75 -8.63 -30.76 -16.53
N GLY A 76 -8.42 -29.46 -16.26
CA GLY A 76 -8.08 -28.43 -17.24
C GLY A 76 -9.25 -27.92 -18.07
N LYS A 77 -10.49 -28.25 -17.68
CA LYS A 77 -11.70 -27.76 -18.35
C LYS A 77 -12.21 -26.48 -17.70
N SER A 78 -12.72 -25.58 -18.53
CA SER A 78 -13.44 -24.41 -18.04
C SER A 78 -14.87 -24.83 -17.66
N GLN A 79 -15.24 -24.65 -16.38
CA GLN A 79 -16.53 -25.10 -15.84
C GLN A 79 -17.09 -24.06 -14.84
N PRO A 80 -17.79 -23.01 -15.31
CA PRO A 80 -18.36 -21.99 -14.42
C PRO A 80 -19.43 -22.56 -13.47
N GLU A 81 -20.04 -23.71 -13.78
CA GLU A 81 -21.01 -24.37 -12.91
C GLU A 81 -20.36 -24.81 -11.59
N CYS A 82 -19.06 -25.10 -11.60
CA CYS A 82 -18.33 -25.50 -10.41
C CYS A 82 -18.21 -24.40 -9.36
N ILE A 83 -18.34 -23.12 -9.74
CA ILE A 83 -18.41 -21.98 -8.83
C ILE A 83 -19.84 -21.50 -8.57
N GLY A 84 -20.85 -22.28 -9.01
CA GLY A 84 -22.26 -21.94 -8.86
C GLY A 84 -22.77 -20.86 -9.83
N ALA A 85 -22.03 -20.58 -10.90
CA ALA A 85 -22.37 -19.57 -11.90
C ALA A 85 -22.74 -20.19 -13.26
N SER A 86 -23.38 -19.40 -14.12
CA SER A 86 -23.69 -19.79 -15.51
C SER A 86 -22.79 -19.03 -16.47
N ALA A 87 -22.31 -19.70 -17.53
CA ALA A 87 -21.50 -19.07 -18.56
C ALA A 87 -22.24 -17.89 -19.22
N SER A 88 -21.56 -16.74 -19.33
CA SER A 88 -22.03 -15.53 -20.02
C SER A 88 -21.43 -15.38 -21.42
N GLY A 89 -20.50 -16.26 -21.81
CA GLY A 89 -19.86 -16.29 -23.12
C GLY A 89 -18.36 -16.53 -23.04
N ARG A 90 -17.62 -16.16 -24.10
CA ARG A 90 -16.16 -16.30 -24.16
C ARG A 90 -15.43 -15.16 -23.41
N PRO A 91 -14.25 -15.43 -22.79
CA PRO A 91 -13.43 -14.47 -22.03
C PRO A 91 -12.66 -13.50 -22.94
N VAL A 92 -13.35 -12.79 -23.83
CA VAL A 92 -12.70 -11.91 -24.82
C VAL A 92 -11.98 -10.75 -24.13
N ALA A 93 -12.58 -10.18 -23.10
CA ALA A 93 -12.00 -9.04 -22.39
C ALA A 93 -10.80 -9.47 -21.55
N THR A 94 -10.89 -10.63 -20.89
CA THR A 94 -9.77 -11.25 -20.17
C THR A 94 -8.60 -11.55 -21.12
N GLN A 95 -8.86 -12.11 -22.30
CA GLN A 95 -7.82 -12.35 -23.31
C GLN A 95 -7.14 -11.05 -23.75
N ALA A 96 -7.91 -9.99 -23.96
CA ALA A 96 -7.36 -8.67 -24.29
C ALA A 96 -6.52 -8.08 -23.14
N THR A 97 -7.01 -8.18 -21.91
CA THR A 97 -6.29 -7.76 -20.69
C THR A 97 -4.97 -8.49 -20.53
N LEU A 98 -4.93 -9.80 -20.76
CA LEU A 98 -3.69 -10.58 -20.67
C LEU A 98 -2.72 -10.25 -21.82
N ALA A 99 -3.24 -9.91 -23.00
CA ALA A 99 -2.44 -9.51 -24.14
C ALA A 99 -1.80 -8.12 -24.01
N SER A 100 -2.30 -7.26 -23.12
CA SER A 100 -1.74 -5.91 -22.88
C SER A 100 -0.30 -5.95 -22.33
N GLY A 101 0.10 -7.07 -21.72
CA GLY A 101 1.46 -7.28 -21.20
C GLY A 101 1.73 -6.65 -19.84
N ASP A 102 0.69 -6.23 -19.11
CA ASP A 102 0.80 -5.78 -17.73
C ASP A 102 1.45 -6.85 -16.81
N GLN A 103 2.07 -6.40 -15.72
CA GLN A 103 2.77 -7.29 -14.77
C GLN A 103 1.81 -8.33 -14.16
N SER A 104 0.56 -7.95 -13.88
CA SER A 104 -0.45 -8.87 -13.36
C SER A 104 -0.82 -9.95 -14.40
N GLY A 105 -1.00 -9.54 -15.67
CA GLY A 105 -1.29 -10.46 -16.77
C GLY A 105 -0.16 -11.44 -17.08
N LYS A 106 1.10 -11.01 -16.97
CA LYS A 106 2.26 -11.92 -17.11
C LYS A 106 2.25 -13.06 -16.09
N ARG A 107 1.96 -12.76 -14.82
CA ARG A 107 1.84 -13.78 -13.77
C ARG A 107 0.74 -14.79 -14.07
N VAL A 108 -0.42 -14.31 -14.53
CA VAL A 108 -1.53 -15.18 -14.94
C VAL A 108 -1.14 -16.06 -16.14
N LEU A 109 -0.48 -15.49 -17.15
CA LEU A 109 -0.01 -16.24 -18.32
C LEU A 109 1.01 -17.32 -17.96
N ASP A 110 1.93 -17.04 -17.04
CA ASP A 110 2.94 -18.02 -16.62
C ASP A 110 2.31 -19.13 -15.76
N ALA A 111 1.36 -18.80 -14.89
CA ALA A 111 0.58 -19.79 -14.14
C ALA A 111 -0.25 -20.68 -15.08
N LEU A 112 -0.88 -20.10 -16.11
CA LEU A 112 -1.62 -20.85 -17.12
C LEU A 112 -0.72 -21.79 -17.93
N LYS A 113 0.48 -21.34 -18.33
CA LYS A 113 1.47 -22.20 -19.00
C LYS A 113 1.91 -23.35 -18.11
N LEU A 114 2.14 -23.09 -16.83
CA LEU A 114 2.53 -24.12 -15.85
C LEU A 114 1.41 -25.16 -15.66
N ALA A 115 0.16 -24.70 -15.56
CA ALA A 115 -1.03 -25.54 -15.44
C ALA A 115 -1.43 -26.22 -16.76
N LYS A 116 -0.89 -25.78 -17.90
CA LYS A 116 -1.24 -26.23 -19.27
C LYS A 116 -2.72 -25.99 -19.62
N PHE A 117 -3.28 -24.87 -19.16
CA PHE A 117 -4.67 -24.50 -19.42
C PHE A 117 -4.78 -23.59 -20.66
N ASP A 118 -5.80 -23.80 -21.48
CA ASP A 118 -6.06 -23.04 -22.70
C ASP A 118 -7.26 -22.09 -22.50
N LEU A 119 -6.99 -20.78 -22.59
CA LEU A 119 -8.00 -19.72 -22.51
C LEU A 119 -8.86 -19.59 -23.78
N SER A 120 -8.43 -20.13 -24.91
CA SER A 120 -9.13 -19.95 -26.20
C SER A 120 -10.44 -20.73 -26.27
N GLU A 121 -10.54 -21.84 -25.54
CA GLU A 121 -11.74 -22.69 -25.43
C GLU A 121 -12.52 -22.47 -24.12
N ALA A 122 -12.10 -21.49 -23.30
CA ALA A 122 -12.71 -21.24 -22.00
C ALA A 122 -14.02 -20.46 -22.07
N GLU A 123 -14.83 -20.58 -21.02
CA GLU A 123 -16.04 -19.81 -20.80
C GLU A 123 -15.85 -18.87 -19.61
N CYS A 124 -16.54 -17.73 -19.63
CA CYS A 124 -16.48 -16.73 -18.57
C CYS A 124 -17.85 -16.43 -17.98
N VAL A 125 -17.83 -15.91 -16.76
CA VAL A 125 -18.98 -15.30 -16.08
C VAL A 125 -18.73 -13.80 -16.03
N ARG A 126 -19.69 -13.00 -16.51
CA ARG A 126 -19.60 -11.54 -16.45
C ARG A 126 -20.37 -11.01 -15.25
N LEU A 127 -19.73 -10.13 -14.49
CA LEU A 127 -20.31 -9.45 -13.35
C LEU A 127 -20.32 -7.94 -13.57
N PHE A 128 -21.27 -7.28 -12.91
CA PHE A 128 -21.37 -5.82 -12.84
C PHE A 128 -21.51 -5.13 -14.21
N GLU A 129 -22.09 -5.84 -15.18
CA GLU A 129 -22.52 -5.25 -16.46
C GLU A 129 -23.46 -4.07 -16.18
N ASP A 130 -23.24 -2.95 -16.89
CA ASP A 130 -24.01 -1.70 -16.94
C ASP A 130 -24.88 -1.32 -15.70
N GLY A 131 -24.53 -0.22 -15.04
CA GLY A 131 -25.35 0.36 -13.96
C GLY A 131 -25.08 -0.23 -12.57
N SER A 132 -24.00 -0.99 -12.39
CA SER A 132 -23.57 -1.45 -11.07
C SER A 132 -23.24 -0.26 -10.15
N LEU A 133 -23.82 -0.28 -8.94
CA LEU A 133 -23.60 0.75 -7.94
C LEU A 133 -22.23 0.59 -7.29
N ALA A 134 -21.67 1.68 -6.76
CA ALA A 134 -20.48 1.61 -5.92
C ALA A 134 -20.71 0.68 -4.71
N GLY A 135 -19.76 -0.21 -4.45
CA GLY A 135 -19.84 -1.20 -3.38
C GLY A 135 -20.63 -2.46 -3.71
N SER A 136 -21.11 -2.62 -4.96
CA SER A 136 -21.80 -3.85 -5.41
C SER A 136 -20.93 -5.09 -5.16
N MET A 137 -21.56 -6.20 -4.79
CA MET A 137 -20.86 -7.43 -4.41
C MET A 137 -21.62 -8.66 -4.89
N GLU A 138 -20.88 -9.61 -5.47
CA GLU A 138 -21.40 -10.91 -5.91
C GLU A 138 -20.68 -12.03 -5.17
N ASN A 139 -21.40 -13.09 -4.81
CA ASN A 139 -20.92 -14.20 -3.97
C ASN A 139 -21.00 -15.54 -4.69
N PHE A 140 -20.00 -16.38 -4.49
CA PHE A 140 -19.83 -17.66 -5.17
C PHE A 140 -19.38 -18.75 -4.19
N HIS A 141 -19.60 -20.01 -4.58
CA HIS A 141 -19.20 -21.17 -3.79
C HIS A 141 -18.54 -22.22 -4.67
N CYS A 142 -17.40 -22.73 -4.23
CA CYS A 142 -16.60 -23.70 -4.99
C CYS A 142 -17.02 -25.13 -4.66
N SER A 143 -17.58 -25.84 -5.64
CA SER A 143 -17.96 -27.25 -5.52
C SER A 143 -16.84 -28.23 -5.93
N SER A 144 -15.74 -27.72 -6.49
CA SER A 144 -14.56 -28.48 -6.91
C SER A 144 -13.27 -27.66 -6.77
N ASP A 145 -12.14 -28.34 -6.62
CA ASP A 145 -10.81 -27.72 -6.64
C ASP A 145 -10.50 -27.16 -8.04
N GLY A 146 -9.82 -26.02 -8.10
CA GLY A 146 -9.47 -25.40 -9.38
C GLY A 146 -8.71 -24.08 -9.27
N LEU A 147 -8.52 -23.46 -10.43
CA LEU A 147 -7.91 -22.13 -10.58
C LEU A 147 -8.96 -21.13 -11.05
N LEU A 148 -9.12 -20.04 -10.30
CA LEU A 148 -9.95 -18.91 -10.66
C LEU A 148 -9.08 -17.77 -11.20
N ILE A 149 -9.44 -17.27 -12.38
CA ILE A 149 -8.94 -16.03 -12.94
C ILE A 149 -10.03 -14.98 -12.77
N VAL A 150 -9.66 -13.84 -12.18
CA VAL A 150 -10.49 -12.65 -12.08
C VAL A 150 -9.84 -11.55 -12.89
N ALA A 151 -10.54 -11.03 -13.89
CA ALA A 151 -10.08 -9.89 -14.70
C ALA A 151 -11.00 -8.70 -14.51
N ALA A 152 -10.41 -7.52 -14.32
CA ALA A 152 -11.10 -6.23 -14.35
C ALA A 152 -10.73 -5.52 -15.66
N PRO A 153 -11.33 -5.91 -16.80
CA PRO A 153 -10.94 -5.40 -18.11
C PRO A 153 -11.11 -3.88 -18.24
N GLY A 154 -10.21 -3.28 -19.00
CA GLY A 154 -10.19 -1.85 -19.23
C GLY A 154 -9.09 -1.47 -20.21
N VAL A 155 -9.21 -0.29 -20.80
CA VAL A 155 -8.19 0.30 -21.68
C VAL A 155 -7.76 1.64 -21.09
N ASP A 156 -6.57 2.09 -21.46
CA ASP A 156 -6.08 3.41 -21.09
C ASP A 156 -7.10 4.49 -21.48
N MET A 157 -7.48 5.30 -20.50
CA MET A 157 -8.50 6.32 -20.69
C MET A 157 -7.92 7.52 -21.46
N SER A 158 -8.55 7.89 -22.57
CA SER A 158 -8.27 9.18 -23.22
C SER A 158 -8.65 10.34 -22.29
N PRO A 159 -7.90 11.46 -22.24
CA PRO A 159 -8.23 12.61 -21.39
C PRO A 159 -9.65 13.18 -21.54
N ASP A 160 -10.21 13.07 -22.74
CA ASP A 160 -11.57 13.54 -23.08
C ASP A 160 -12.67 12.54 -22.70
N ASN A 161 -12.29 11.29 -22.41
CA ASN A 161 -13.21 10.24 -21.99
C ASN A 161 -13.31 10.19 -20.45
N GLN A 162 -14.28 9.41 -19.97
CA GLN A 162 -14.53 9.18 -18.55
C GLN A 162 -14.80 7.70 -18.23
N ASN A 163 -14.23 6.80 -19.04
CA ASN A 163 -14.38 5.35 -18.95
C ASN A 163 -13.22 4.68 -18.19
N THR A 164 -12.78 5.32 -17.09
CA THR A 164 -11.64 4.86 -16.29
C THR A 164 -11.84 3.42 -15.80
N PRO A 165 -10.86 2.53 -15.98
CA PRO A 165 -10.87 1.25 -15.31
C PRO A 165 -10.53 1.41 -13.83
N THR A 166 -11.23 0.68 -12.98
CA THR A 166 -11.09 0.76 -11.53
C THR A 166 -10.80 -0.61 -10.93
N ASP A 167 -10.13 -0.62 -9.79
CA ASP A 167 -9.81 -1.86 -9.08
C ASP A 167 -11.08 -2.55 -8.55
N VAL A 168 -11.01 -3.88 -8.49
CA VAL A 168 -12.00 -4.72 -7.80
C VAL A 168 -11.31 -5.57 -6.75
N VAL A 169 -12.06 -6.05 -5.77
CA VAL A 169 -11.49 -6.82 -4.65
C VAL A 169 -12.11 -8.21 -4.61
N LEU A 170 -11.27 -9.24 -4.69
CA LEU A 170 -11.65 -10.63 -4.46
C LEU A 170 -11.41 -11.00 -3.00
N TYR A 171 -12.44 -11.46 -2.31
CA TYR A 171 -12.33 -12.06 -0.99
C TYR A 171 -12.51 -13.56 -1.10
N ILE A 172 -11.68 -14.35 -0.41
CA ILE A 172 -11.79 -15.82 -0.38
C ILE A 172 -11.87 -16.24 1.07
N ARG A 173 -12.93 -16.95 1.45
CA ARG A 173 -13.04 -17.64 2.73
C ARG A 173 -12.73 -19.11 2.52
N ARG A 174 -11.59 -19.54 3.05
CA ARG A 174 -11.13 -20.93 3.03
C ARG A 174 -12.05 -21.81 3.85
N SER A 175 -12.44 -22.94 3.28
CA SER A 175 -13.22 -23.99 3.95
C SER A 175 -12.41 -24.75 4.99
N ASN A 176 -11.11 -24.92 4.73
CA ASN A 176 -10.14 -25.49 5.65
C ASN A 176 -8.95 -24.53 5.81
N PRO A 177 -9.12 -23.42 6.53
CA PRO A 177 -8.04 -22.48 6.73
C PRO A 177 -6.91 -23.18 7.48
N SER A 178 -5.70 -23.14 6.92
CA SER A 178 -4.52 -23.61 7.65
C SER A 178 -4.41 -22.79 8.93
N GLU A 179 -4.29 -23.44 10.08
CA GLU A 179 -3.80 -22.78 11.30
C GLU A 179 -2.33 -22.40 11.05
N GLY A 180 -2.10 -21.25 10.41
CA GLY A 180 -0.82 -20.57 10.52
C GLY A 180 -0.52 -20.43 12.01
N LYS A 181 0.69 -20.81 12.45
CA LYS A 181 1.09 -20.82 13.86
C LYS A 181 0.96 -19.40 14.43
N GLY A 182 -0.21 -19.04 14.97
CA GLY A 182 -0.52 -17.69 15.45
C GLY A 182 -1.77 -17.02 14.85
N GLY A 183 -2.39 -17.59 13.81
CA GLY A 183 -3.67 -17.11 13.26
C GLY A 183 -3.58 -16.46 11.87
N LEU A 184 -2.39 -16.03 11.44
CA LEU A 184 -2.09 -15.55 10.08
C LEU A 184 -0.72 -16.11 9.63
N ALA A 185 -0.62 -16.50 8.36
CA ALA A 185 0.66 -16.91 7.76
C ALA A 185 1.36 -15.68 7.15
N PRO A 186 2.71 -15.65 7.10
CA PRO A 186 3.42 -14.57 6.43
C PRO A 186 3.03 -14.53 4.94
N PRO A 187 2.87 -13.33 4.34
CA PRO A 187 2.61 -13.18 2.92
C PRO A 187 3.70 -13.85 2.06
N ASP A 188 3.39 -14.14 0.80
CA ASP A 188 4.36 -14.66 -0.16
C ASP A 188 5.64 -13.79 -0.22
N PRO A 189 6.83 -14.40 -0.36
CA PRO A 189 8.07 -13.67 -0.56
C PRO A 189 8.02 -12.69 -1.74
N LEU A 190 8.76 -11.57 -1.63
CA LEU A 190 8.86 -10.57 -2.71
C LEU A 190 9.61 -11.11 -3.95
N ALA A 191 10.51 -12.07 -3.73
CA ALA A 191 11.29 -12.82 -4.71
C ALA A 191 11.72 -14.15 -4.08
N ASP A 192 12.49 -15.00 -4.77
CA ASP A 192 13.02 -16.23 -4.18
C ASP A 192 14.04 -15.91 -3.07
N PRO A 193 13.75 -16.21 -1.79
CA PRO A 193 14.65 -15.87 -0.70
C PRO A 193 15.85 -16.84 -0.65
N LEU A 194 17.01 -16.31 -0.29
CA LEU A 194 18.20 -17.08 0.11
C LEU A 194 18.04 -17.69 1.50
N SER A 195 17.27 -17.02 2.36
CA SER A 195 16.92 -17.46 3.70
C SER A 195 15.56 -16.91 4.06
N ASP A 196 14.73 -17.73 4.67
CA ASP A 196 13.36 -17.40 5.07
C ASP A 196 13.09 -18.09 6.40
N PHE A 197 13.03 -17.30 7.48
CA PHE A 197 12.88 -17.83 8.83
C PHE A 197 12.03 -16.91 9.71
N ASN A 198 11.38 -17.53 10.67
CA ASN A 198 10.43 -16.89 11.55
C ASN A 198 11.03 -16.78 12.97
N ILE A 199 10.89 -15.60 13.58
CA ILE A 199 11.37 -15.29 14.93
C ILE A 199 10.14 -15.20 15.83
N GLN A 200 10.07 -16.13 16.77
CA GLN A 200 8.97 -16.20 17.74
C GLN A 200 9.09 -15.10 18.80
N PRO A 201 7.98 -14.69 19.44
CA PRO A 201 8.02 -13.74 20.55
C PRO A 201 9.02 -14.15 21.62
N GLY A 202 9.84 -13.22 22.09
CA GLY A 202 10.86 -13.48 23.10
C GLY A 202 12.07 -14.24 22.60
N HIS A 203 12.32 -14.25 21.29
CA HIS A 203 13.54 -14.79 20.70
C HIS A 203 14.29 -13.76 19.85
N ALA A 204 15.59 -13.97 19.69
CA ALA A 204 16.45 -13.25 18.76
C ALA A 204 17.05 -14.22 17.75
N THR A 205 17.35 -13.75 16.55
CA THR A 205 18.09 -14.53 15.55
C THR A 205 19.03 -13.63 14.78
N ALA A 206 20.31 -13.97 14.87
CA ALA A 206 21.40 -13.37 14.13
C ALA A 206 21.71 -14.16 12.86
N TYR A 207 22.17 -13.44 11.84
CA TYR A 207 22.36 -13.98 10.50
C TYR A 207 23.38 -13.13 9.74
N GLU A 208 24.13 -13.77 8.83
CA GLU A 208 25.06 -13.08 7.95
C GLU A 208 24.38 -12.62 6.68
N VAL A 209 24.75 -11.43 6.22
CA VAL A 209 24.27 -10.84 4.96
C VAL A 209 25.47 -10.29 4.19
N LYS A 210 25.56 -10.59 2.90
CA LYS A 210 26.64 -10.10 2.03
C LYS A 210 26.28 -8.75 1.42
N ALA A 211 27.29 -7.96 1.10
CA ALA A 211 27.12 -6.67 0.46
C ALA A 211 26.23 -6.77 -0.79
N GLY A 212 25.26 -5.87 -0.88
CA GLY A 212 24.28 -5.78 -1.95
C GLY A 212 23.03 -6.64 -1.77
N GLN A 213 23.03 -7.66 -0.88
CA GLN A 213 21.82 -8.43 -0.57
C GLN A 213 20.77 -7.58 0.14
N TYR A 214 19.53 -8.04 0.11
CA TYR A 214 18.41 -7.37 0.76
C TYR A 214 17.93 -8.15 1.99
N ILE A 215 17.48 -7.43 3.01
CA ILE A 215 16.93 -7.96 4.25
C ILE A 215 15.50 -7.43 4.37
N GLN A 216 14.51 -8.31 4.42
CA GLN A 216 13.14 -7.95 4.73
C GLN A 216 12.83 -8.38 6.15
N ILE A 217 12.38 -7.42 6.97
CA ILE A 217 11.83 -7.67 8.31
C ILE A 217 10.34 -7.36 8.20
N LEU A 218 9.51 -8.37 8.39
CA LEU A 218 8.08 -8.35 8.16
C LEU A 218 7.33 -8.68 9.44
N ASP A 219 6.36 -7.84 9.77
CA ASP A 219 5.39 -8.06 10.83
C ASP A 219 4.24 -8.93 10.30
N VAL A 220 4.12 -10.15 10.81
CA VAL A 220 3.20 -11.16 10.25
C VAL A 220 1.75 -10.82 10.58
N GLN A 221 1.49 -10.39 11.81
CA GLN A 221 0.14 -10.21 12.35
C GLN A 221 -0.23 -8.74 12.57
N GLY A 222 0.72 -7.83 12.37
CA GLY A 222 0.59 -6.43 12.74
C GLY A 222 0.88 -6.23 14.22
N ARG A 223 1.21 -4.99 14.57
CA ARG A 223 1.51 -4.55 15.94
C ARG A 223 2.68 -5.25 16.63
N GLU A 224 3.55 -5.98 15.93
CA GLU A 224 4.77 -6.53 16.53
C GLU A 224 5.98 -5.64 16.21
N CYS A 225 6.81 -5.39 17.23
CA CYS A 225 8.08 -4.68 17.07
C CYS A 225 9.26 -5.64 16.89
N SER A 226 10.24 -5.20 16.11
CA SER A 226 11.51 -5.92 15.97
C SER A 226 12.68 -5.02 16.28
N ASP A 227 13.48 -5.37 17.29
CA ASP A 227 14.76 -4.72 17.54
C ASP A 227 15.79 -5.26 16.55
N PHE A 228 16.32 -4.36 15.73
CA PHE A 228 17.30 -4.69 14.70
C PHE A 228 18.66 -4.03 14.97
N GLN A 229 19.72 -4.80 14.76
CA GLN A 229 21.09 -4.30 14.81
C GLN A 229 21.94 -4.99 13.73
N ALA A 230 22.93 -4.28 13.19
CA ALA A 230 23.86 -4.80 12.21
C ALA A 230 25.29 -4.38 12.53
N PHE A 231 26.25 -5.27 12.28
CA PHE A 231 27.67 -5.08 12.56
C PHE A 231 28.48 -5.25 11.28
N SER A 232 29.48 -4.40 11.08
CA SER A 232 30.46 -4.56 10.00
C SER A 232 31.28 -5.84 10.22
N LEU A 233 31.10 -6.85 9.35
CA LEU A 233 31.83 -8.12 9.46
C LEU A 233 33.35 -7.89 9.34
N ARG A 234 33.76 -6.97 8.47
CA ARG A 234 35.17 -6.57 8.30
C ARG A 234 35.77 -5.96 9.58
N ALA A 235 34.96 -5.27 10.39
CA ALA A 235 35.41 -4.73 11.67
C ALA A 235 35.47 -5.83 12.73
N LEU A 236 34.47 -6.73 12.75
CA LEU A 236 34.44 -7.90 13.63
C LEU A 236 35.64 -8.83 13.41
N ASP A 237 36.06 -9.05 12.16
CA ASP A 237 37.27 -9.82 11.81
C ASP A 237 38.55 -9.24 12.46
N LYS A 238 38.54 -7.95 12.79
CA LYS A 238 39.65 -7.25 13.48
C LYS A 238 39.45 -7.17 14.99
N GLY A 239 38.40 -7.79 15.52
CA GLY A 239 38.00 -7.71 16.93
C GLY A 239 37.41 -6.35 17.32
N ILE A 240 36.91 -5.58 16.36
CA ILE A 240 36.32 -4.25 16.59
C ILE A 240 34.82 -4.33 16.33
N GLU A 241 34.02 -4.14 17.38
CA GLU A 241 32.57 -4.04 17.24
C GLU A 241 32.21 -2.67 16.64
N ARG A 242 31.62 -2.70 15.43
CA ARG A 242 31.08 -1.52 14.74
C ARG A 242 29.66 -1.82 14.29
N ASP A 243 28.76 -1.59 15.24
CA ASP A 243 27.31 -1.64 15.06
C ASP A 243 26.72 -0.31 14.60
N ILE A 244 25.43 -0.33 14.24
CA ILE A 244 24.65 0.87 13.97
C ILE A 244 24.61 1.73 15.22
N ASP A 245 25.02 2.98 15.06
CA ASP A 245 24.95 4.03 16.07
C ASP A 245 23.79 4.99 15.74
N PRO A 246 22.72 5.01 16.57
CA PRO A 246 21.57 5.88 16.35
C PRO A 246 21.92 7.36 16.39
N THR A 247 22.89 7.76 17.23
CA THR A 247 23.30 9.16 17.36
C THR A 247 23.93 9.68 16.07
N THR A 248 24.89 8.95 15.53
CA THR A 248 25.53 9.26 14.25
C THR A 248 24.51 9.23 13.13
N THR A 249 23.64 8.21 13.11
CA THR A 249 22.60 8.09 12.09
C THR A 249 21.68 9.32 12.07
N ARG A 250 21.09 9.71 13.20
CA ARG A 250 20.24 10.90 13.27
C ARG A 250 21.00 12.18 12.91
N SER A 251 22.26 12.29 13.33
CA SER A 251 23.11 13.46 13.04
C SER A 251 23.39 13.61 11.54
N LEU A 252 23.62 12.50 10.83
CA LEU A 252 23.93 12.51 9.39
C LEU A 252 22.67 12.58 8.52
N MET A 253 21.56 11.98 8.97
CA MET A 253 20.31 11.97 8.21
C MET A 253 19.45 13.22 8.46
N GLY A 254 19.65 13.92 9.57
CA GLY A 254 18.82 15.07 9.93
C GLY A 254 17.35 14.71 10.18
N SER A 255 17.07 13.43 10.45
CA SER A 255 15.74 12.86 10.68
C SER A 255 15.78 11.95 11.91
N LEU A 256 14.62 11.77 12.55
CA LEU A 256 14.48 10.88 13.70
C LEU A 256 14.67 9.41 13.31
N TYR A 257 14.22 9.03 12.12
CA TYR A 257 14.47 7.73 11.51
C TYR A 257 14.73 7.93 10.01
N PRO A 258 15.69 7.18 9.42
CA PRO A 258 15.88 7.15 7.97
C PRO A 258 14.60 6.67 7.25
N ALA A 259 14.43 7.11 5.99
CA ALA A 259 13.32 6.70 5.14
C ALA A 259 13.81 6.43 3.71
N PRO A 260 13.11 5.62 2.89
CA PRO A 260 13.43 5.42 1.49
C PRO A 260 13.65 6.74 0.75
N GLY A 261 14.80 6.89 0.08
CA GLY A 261 15.16 8.13 -0.61
C GLY A 261 16.61 8.56 -0.35
N ILE A 262 16.83 9.87 -0.23
CA ILE A 262 18.16 10.46 -0.02
C ILE A 262 18.69 10.18 1.39
N TYR A 263 17.82 10.26 2.41
CA TYR A 263 18.15 10.09 3.82
C TYR A 263 17.77 8.71 4.34
N SER A 264 18.34 7.68 3.71
CA SER A 264 17.91 6.28 3.84
C SER A 264 18.88 5.37 4.58
N LYS A 265 19.98 5.88 5.13
CA LYS A 265 21.09 5.03 5.60
C LYS A 265 21.24 5.04 7.12
N TYR A 266 21.70 3.90 7.64
CA TYR A 266 22.15 3.74 9.02
C TYR A 266 23.67 3.59 9.08
N TYR A 267 24.27 4.23 10.07
CA TYR A 267 25.72 4.41 10.16
C TYR A 267 26.30 3.88 11.46
N THR A 268 27.55 3.46 11.41
CA THR A 268 28.37 3.24 12.61
C THR A 268 28.87 4.56 13.19
N VAL A 269 29.44 4.52 14.39
CA VAL A 269 30.14 5.66 15.00
C VAL A 269 31.30 6.22 14.16
N ASP A 270 31.88 5.39 13.27
CA ASP A 270 32.96 5.80 12.35
C ASP A 270 32.41 6.35 11.02
N HIS A 271 31.09 6.61 10.94
CA HIS A 271 30.37 7.06 9.75
C HIS A 271 30.41 6.07 8.58
N GLU A 272 30.66 4.78 8.85
CA GLU A 272 30.50 3.71 7.85
C GLU A 272 29.02 3.41 7.66
N PRO A 273 28.46 3.51 6.44
CA PRO A 273 27.08 3.14 6.20
C PRO A 273 26.95 1.61 6.13
N LEU A 274 26.04 1.03 6.93
CA LEU A 274 25.84 -0.42 7.00
C LEU A 274 24.67 -0.88 6.14
N VAL A 275 23.52 -0.23 6.27
CA VAL A 275 22.29 -0.57 5.54
C VAL A 275 21.61 0.67 4.98
N GLU A 276 20.90 0.49 3.87
CA GLU A 276 20.03 1.49 3.23
C GLU A 276 18.58 0.98 3.23
N ILE A 277 17.61 1.80 3.65
CA ILE A 277 16.18 1.49 3.52
C ILE A 277 15.76 1.68 2.06
N ILE A 278 15.22 0.62 1.47
CA ILE A 278 14.72 0.59 0.10
C ILE A 278 13.19 0.68 0.11
N GLN A 279 12.52 -0.08 0.97
CA GLN A 279 11.07 -0.01 1.13
C GLN A 279 10.70 0.06 2.61
N ASP A 280 9.68 0.82 2.93
CA ASP A 280 9.08 0.89 4.26
C ASP A 280 7.57 1.03 4.10
N THR A 281 6.80 0.04 4.53
CA THR A 281 5.34 0.05 4.39
C THR A 281 4.58 0.58 5.60
N CYS A 282 5.30 0.89 6.69
CA CYS A 282 4.72 1.36 7.95
C CYS A 282 4.97 2.87 8.15
N GLY A 283 6.18 3.34 7.88
CA GLY A 283 6.57 4.75 8.03
C GLY A 283 6.82 5.20 9.48
N ARG A 284 6.69 4.31 10.46
CA ARG A 284 6.85 4.63 11.90
C ARG A 284 7.75 3.61 12.58
N HIS A 285 8.89 4.10 13.07
CA HIS A 285 9.93 3.32 13.74
C HIS A 285 10.61 4.15 14.83
N ASP A 286 11.40 3.48 15.66
CA ASP A 286 12.17 4.11 16.73
C ASP A 286 13.69 3.96 16.55
N THR A 287 14.42 5.02 16.92
CA THR A 287 15.89 4.98 17.09
C THR A 287 16.34 5.62 18.41
N PHE A 288 15.41 5.95 19.31
CA PHE A 288 15.70 6.57 20.61
C PHE A 288 15.88 5.54 21.72
N GLY A 289 15.02 4.53 21.73
CA GLY A 289 14.96 3.50 22.75
C GLY A 289 16.09 2.49 22.63
N LEU A 290 16.29 1.77 23.73
CA LEU A 290 17.05 0.53 23.73
C LEU A 290 16.08 -0.62 23.47
N ALA A 291 16.58 -1.72 22.92
CA ALA A 291 15.89 -2.99 23.01
C ALA A 291 15.56 -3.29 24.48
N CYS A 292 14.38 -3.84 24.76
CA CYS A 292 13.91 -4.01 26.14
C CYS A 292 14.93 -4.79 26.99
N THR A 293 14.98 -4.49 28.29
CA THR A 293 15.99 -5.01 29.22
C THR A 293 15.35 -5.62 30.45
N ALA A 294 16.06 -6.50 31.16
CA ALA A 294 15.59 -7.00 32.46
C ALA A 294 15.27 -5.85 33.44
N ARG A 295 16.09 -4.80 33.45
CA ARG A 295 15.91 -3.63 34.32
C ARG A 295 14.61 -2.88 34.02
N TYR A 296 14.27 -2.73 32.74
CA TYR A 296 13.04 -2.08 32.31
C TYR A 296 11.81 -2.76 32.93
N TYR A 297 11.71 -4.08 32.82
CA TYR A 297 10.61 -4.85 33.37
C TYR A 297 10.61 -4.89 34.91
N GLU A 298 11.79 -4.98 35.54
CA GLU A 298 11.90 -4.92 37.00
C GLU A 298 11.33 -3.61 37.58
N ASP A 299 11.63 -2.47 36.95
CA ASP A 299 11.16 -1.15 37.40
C ASP A 299 9.64 -0.99 37.18
N LEU A 300 9.05 -1.70 36.22
CA LEU A 300 7.61 -1.80 36.02
C LEU A 300 6.92 -2.82 36.95
N GLY A 301 7.69 -3.61 37.71
CA GLY A 301 7.17 -4.61 38.66
C GLY A 301 7.07 -6.03 38.11
N TYR A 302 7.76 -6.34 37.01
CA TYR A 302 7.77 -7.64 36.34
C TYR A 302 9.18 -8.28 36.34
N PRO A 303 9.72 -8.66 37.52
CA PRO A 303 11.05 -9.26 37.60
C PRO A 303 11.10 -10.63 36.91
N GLY A 304 12.19 -10.90 36.19
CA GLY A 304 12.41 -12.17 35.48
C GLY A 304 11.71 -12.28 34.13
N HIS A 305 11.12 -11.18 33.63
CA HIS A 305 10.54 -11.11 32.30
C HIS A 305 11.62 -11.30 31.21
N ILE A 306 11.28 -12.06 30.16
CA ILE A 306 12.15 -12.26 28.99
C ILE A 306 12.35 -10.91 28.29
N ASN A 307 13.55 -10.64 27.76
CA ASN A 307 13.83 -9.35 27.14
C ASN A 307 14.78 -9.48 25.95
N CYS A 308 14.64 -8.55 25.01
CA CYS A 308 15.38 -8.54 23.76
C CYS A 308 16.88 -8.38 23.95
N SER A 309 17.31 -7.56 24.92
CA SER A 309 18.74 -7.35 25.14
C SER A 309 19.47 -8.63 25.56
N ASP A 310 18.86 -9.42 26.45
CA ASP A 310 19.41 -10.72 26.86
C ASP A 310 19.35 -11.75 25.72
N ASN A 311 18.25 -11.76 24.96
CA ASN A 311 18.11 -12.63 23.79
C ASN A 311 19.18 -12.34 22.72
N MET A 312 19.44 -11.06 22.44
CA MET A 312 20.51 -10.63 21.53
C MET A 312 21.89 -11.03 22.07
N ASN A 313 22.14 -10.88 23.37
CA ASN A 313 23.40 -11.30 23.98
C ASN A 313 23.68 -12.80 23.78
N GLU A 314 22.68 -13.65 24.01
CA GLU A 314 22.80 -15.10 23.84
C GLU A 314 23.12 -15.46 22.39
N ASP A 315 22.34 -14.92 21.45
CA ASP A 315 22.43 -15.32 20.06
C ASP A 315 23.62 -14.70 19.31
N LEU A 316 24.05 -13.48 19.67
CA LEU A 316 25.25 -12.84 19.11
C LEU A 316 26.56 -13.43 19.66
N ALA A 317 26.54 -14.18 20.75
CA ALA A 317 27.74 -14.77 21.35
C ALA A 317 28.49 -15.70 20.38
N ARG A 318 27.77 -16.36 19.45
CA ARG A 318 28.37 -17.21 18.41
C ARG A 318 29.25 -16.46 17.40
N PHE A 319 29.08 -15.14 17.31
CA PHE A 319 29.92 -14.24 16.50
C PHE A 319 31.02 -13.56 17.33
N GLY A 320 31.19 -13.94 18.61
CA GLY A 320 32.20 -13.35 19.48
C GLY A 320 31.91 -11.91 19.92
N ILE A 321 30.68 -11.45 19.74
CA ILE A 321 30.24 -10.11 20.16
C ILE A 321 29.98 -10.12 21.67
N LYS A 322 30.46 -9.09 22.36
CA LYS A 322 30.36 -9.02 23.82
C LYS A 322 28.94 -8.68 24.28
N PRO A 323 28.49 -9.25 25.41
CA PRO A 323 27.17 -8.92 25.95
C PRO A 323 27.11 -7.47 26.43
N ARG A 324 25.92 -6.86 26.32
CA ARG A 324 25.62 -5.49 26.75
C ARG A 324 24.42 -5.50 27.70
N GLY A 325 24.38 -4.56 28.64
CA GLY A 325 23.25 -4.42 29.58
C GLY A 325 21.96 -3.87 28.93
N GLY A 326 22.09 -3.27 27.75
CA GLY A 326 21.00 -2.82 26.90
C GLY A 326 21.55 -2.52 25.51
N TRP A 327 20.82 -2.94 24.48
CA TRP A 327 21.24 -2.75 23.09
C TRP A 327 20.63 -1.49 22.51
N PRO A 328 21.43 -0.54 21.99
CA PRO A 328 20.90 0.44 21.05
C PRO A 328 20.50 -0.33 19.79
N ALA A 329 19.25 -0.22 19.38
CA ALA A 329 18.71 -0.92 18.23
C ALA A 329 17.85 0.04 17.41
N ILE A 330 17.60 -0.35 16.16
CA ILE A 330 16.53 0.22 15.36
C ILE A 330 15.31 -0.60 15.72
N ASN A 331 14.35 -0.01 16.42
CA ASN A 331 13.15 -0.73 16.83
C ASN A 331 12.11 -0.50 15.72
N PHE A 332 12.11 -1.41 14.74
CA PHE A 332 11.17 -1.37 13.64
C PHE A 332 9.75 -1.56 14.16
N PHE A 333 8.83 -0.83 13.51
CA PHE A 333 7.40 -0.71 13.84
C PHE A 333 7.07 -0.02 15.17
N PHE A 334 8.05 0.16 16.07
CA PHE A 334 7.81 0.77 17.37
C PHE A 334 7.40 2.24 17.24
N ASN A 335 6.25 2.58 17.82
CA ASN A 335 5.63 3.89 17.70
C ASN A 335 6.01 4.77 18.90
N THR A 336 7.24 5.28 18.89
CA THR A 336 7.67 6.35 19.80
C THR A 336 7.35 7.74 19.24
N LEU A 337 7.01 8.63 20.16
CA LEU A 337 6.63 10.01 19.91
C LEU A 337 7.52 10.94 20.74
N LEU A 338 7.88 12.07 20.15
CA LEU A 338 8.47 13.20 20.86
C LEU A 338 7.48 14.36 20.74
N ASP A 339 6.97 14.84 21.87
CA ASP A 339 5.99 15.93 21.88
C ASP A 339 6.66 17.32 21.97
N ASP A 340 5.84 18.37 21.96
CA ASP A 340 6.29 19.76 22.10
C ASP A 340 6.81 20.10 23.51
N SER A 341 6.61 19.20 24.48
CA SER A 341 7.14 19.29 25.84
C SER A 341 8.52 18.65 26.00
N ASN A 342 9.05 18.04 24.93
CA ASN A 342 10.28 17.23 24.90
C ASN A 342 10.17 15.92 25.70
N ALA A 343 8.95 15.40 25.89
CA ALA A 343 8.72 14.09 26.47
C ALA A 343 8.79 13.01 25.38
N ILE A 344 9.42 11.89 25.71
CA ILE A 344 9.35 10.67 24.90
C ILE A 344 8.14 9.88 25.40
N ASP A 345 7.21 9.61 24.50
CA ASP A 345 6.03 8.78 24.73
C ASP A 345 6.01 7.60 23.74
N MET A 346 5.13 6.64 23.99
CA MET A 346 4.89 5.52 23.08
C MET A 346 3.42 5.17 23.02
N ASP A 347 3.00 4.62 21.88
CA ASP A 347 1.64 4.12 21.68
C ASP A 347 1.67 2.83 20.85
N GLU A 348 0.51 2.23 20.59
CA GLU A 348 0.42 1.02 19.75
C GLU A 348 1.10 1.23 18.39
N PRO A 349 1.84 0.23 17.87
CA PRO A 349 2.45 0.30 16.56
C PRO A 349 1.43 0.56 15.45
N TRP A 350 1.88 1.21 14.38
CA TRP A 350 1.07 1.44 13.18
C TRP A 350 1.08 0.27 12.20
N SER A 351 1.99 -0.69 12.41
CA SER A 351 2.15 -1.86 11.54
C SER A 351 0.88 -2.70 11.49
N ARG A 352 0.57 -3.16 10.29
CA ARG A 352 -0.54 -4.07 9.97
C ARG A 352 0.03 -5.41 9.52
N PRO A 353 -0.79 -6.49 9.50
CA PRO A 353 -0.34 -7.77 8.97
C PRO A 353 0.30 -7.61 7.59
N GLY A 354 1.52 -8.13 7.45
CA GLY A 354 2.30 -8.09 6.22
C GLY A 354 3.04 -6.79 5.97
N ASP A 355 2.99 -5.80 6.88
CA ASP A 355 3.87 -4.64 6.78
C ASP A 355 5.33 -5.05 7.00
N TYR A 356 6.24 -4.40 6.27
CA TYR A 356 7.66 -4.73 6.30
C TYR A 356 8.55 -3.53 6.03
N VAL A 357 9.80 -3.67 6.45
CA VAL A 357 10.92 -2.86 5.98
C VAL A 357 11.85 -3.71 5.13
N LEU A 358 12.31 -3.16 4.01
CA LEU A 358 13.27 -3.79 3.11
C LEU A 358 14.55 -2.97 3.12
N LEU A 359 15.62 -3.57 3.62
CA LEU A 359 16.95 -2.98 3.73
C LEU A 359 17.87 -3.56 2.67
N ARG A 360 18.85 -2.79 2.21
CA ARG A 360 19.98 -3.27 1.40
C ARG A 360 21.26 -3.19 2.22
N ALA A 361 22.00 -4.29 2.28
CA ALA A 361 23.32 -4.32 2.91
C ALA A 361 24.33 -3.56 2.04
N LEU A 362 25.06 -2.61 2.63
CA LEU A 362 26.08 -1.80 1.95
C LEU A 362 27.50 -2.36 2.13
N SER A 363 27.67 -3.28 3.08
CA SER A 363 28.88 -4.07 3.32
C SER A 363 28.50 -5.50 3.72
N ASP A 364 29.48 -6.35 4.00
CA ASP A 364 29.22 -7.66 4.61
C ASP A 364 28.91 -7.46 6.10
N LEU A 365 27.80 -8.01 6.56
CA LEU A 365 27.22 -7.73 7.86
C LEU A 365 26.94 -9.01 8.65
N VAL A 366 27.03 -8.90 9.98
CA VAL A 366 26.29 -9.75 10.92
C VAL A 366 25.10 -8.92 11.38
N CYS A 367 23.89 -9.41 11.16
CA CYS A 367 22.65 -8.76 11.57
C CYS A 367 22.01 -9.57 12.69
N VAL A 368 21.11 -8.94 13.46
CA VAL A 368 20.22 -9.60 14.41
C VAL A 368 18.87 -8.89 14.41
N SER A 369 17.82 -9.68 14.49
CA SER A 369 16.43 -9.24 14.64
C SER A 369 15.78 -9.97 15.82
N THR A 370 14.78 -9.35 16.45
CA THR A 370 14.02 -9.94 17.56
C THR A 370 12.53 -10.00 17.24
N GLY A 371 11.80 -10.92 17.88
CA GLY A 371 10.36 -10.77 18.13
C GLY A 371 10.22 -10.30 19.58
N CYS A 372 9.81 -9.05 19.79
CA CYS A 372 9.84 -8.43 21.10
C CYS A 372 8.84 -9.10 22.05
N PRO A 373 9.23 -9.50 23.27
CA PRO A 373 8.30 -10.15 24.20
C PRO A 373 7.40 -9.17 24.97
N CYS A 374 7.44 -7.86 24.68
CA CYS A 374 6.79 -6.87 25.54
C CYS A 374 5.26 -7.00 25.53
N ASP A 375 4.67 -7.39 26.66
CA ASP A 375 3.24 -7.57 26.86
C ASP A 375 2.66 -6.69 28.00
N VAL A 376 3.50 -5.85 28.61
CA VAL A 376 3.17 -5.04 29.80
C VAL A 376 2.76 -3.60 29.48
N ASP A 377 2.89 -3.20 28.22
CA ASP A 377 2.60 -1.86 27.70
C ASP A 377 2.16 -1.93 26.21
N PRO A 378 1.82 -0.79 25.58
CA PRO A 378 1.34 -0.78 24.19
C PRO A 378 2.36 -1.17 23.12
N ALA A 379 3.64 -1.39 23.43
CA ALA A 379 4.71 -1.52 22.42
C ALA A 379 4.44 -2.60 21.38
N ASN A 380 3.80 -3.71 21.75
CA ASN A 380 3.39 -4.77 20.82
C ASN A 380 1.86 -4.94 20.73
N GLY A 381 1.11 -3.85 20.92
CA GLY A 381 -0.35 -3.91 20.98
C GLY A 381 -0.88 -4.85 22.07
N TRP A 382 -0.11 -4.99 23.17
CA TRP A 382 -0.39 -5.85 24.32
C TRP A 382 -0.39 -7.36 24.06
N ASN A 383 -0.06 -7.81 22.84
CA ASN A 383 -0.07 -9.22 22.47
C ASN A 383 1.07 -9.52 21.51
N PRO A 384 2.26 -9.89 22.03
CA PRO A 384 3.42 -10.23 21.20
C PRO A 384 3.12 -11.31 20.16
N THR A 385 3.55 -11.07 18.92
CA THR A 385 3.46 -11.98 17.79
C THR A 385 4.83 -12.18 17.11
N ASP A 386 4.84 -12.88 15.99
CA ASP A 386 6.05 -13.32 15.30
C ASP A 386 6.53 -12.34 14.22
N ILE A 387 7.85 -12.28 14.05
CA ILE A 387 8.51 -11.51 12.98
C ILE A 387 9.07 -12.48 11.94
N GLN A 388 8.77 -12.22 10.67
CA GLN A 388 9.36 -12.95 9.56
C GLN A 388 10.59 -12.20 9.04
N VAL A 389 11.72 -12.90 8.88
CA VAL A 389 12.93 -12.35 8.26
C VAL A 389 13.26 -13.11 6.98
N ARG A 390 13.50 -12.36 5.90
CA ARG A 390 13.89 -12.89 4.59
C ARG A 390 15.14 -12.19 4.08
N VAL A 391 16.03 -12.96 3.46
CA VAL A 391 17.22 -12.42 2.78
C VAL A 391 17.11 -12.71 1.29
N TYR A 392 17.27 -11.69 0.45
CA TYR A 392 17.19 -11.81 -1.01
C TYR A 392 18.54 -11.57 -1.68
N LYS A 393 18.66 -12.03 -2.93
CA LYS A 393 19.87 -11.90 -3.74
C LYS A 393 20.15 -10.43 -4.08
N HIS A 394 21.42 -10.12 -4.31
CA HIS A 394 21.87 -8.76 -4.64
C HIS A 394 21.47 -8.26 -6.03
N ASN A 395 21.00 -9.15 -6.90
CA ASN A 395 20.61 -8.86 -8.27
C ASN A 395 19.09 -8.70 -8.44
N GLU A 396 18.33 -8.73 -7.35
CA GLU A 396 16.91 -8.36 -7.37
C GLU A 396 16.77 -6.85 -7.60
N ASP A 397 15.75 -6.46 -8.36
CA ASP A 397 15.50 -5.06 -8.75
C ASP A 397 14.34 -4.46 -7.93
N PHE A 398 14.50 -4.43 -6.62
CA PHE A 398 13.51 -3.81 -5.73
C PHE A 398 13.56 -2.29 -5.85
N LYS A 399 12.43 -1.70 -6.27
CA LYS A 399 12.28 -0.25 -6.39
C LYS A 399 12.12 0.40 -5.02
N ARG A 400 12.64 1.63 -4.90
CA ARG A 400 12.42 2.45 -3.70
C ARG A 400 10.95 2.80 -3.56
N SER A 401 10.43 2.71 -2.33
CA SER A 401 9.02 2.94 -2.07
C SER A 401 8.75 3.25 -0.60
N ILE A 402 7.88 4.19 -0.35
CA ILE A 402 7.23 4.41 0.94
C ILE A 402 5.79 3.92 0.80
N GLY A 403 5.36 3.05 1.71
CA GLY A 403 4.02 2.49 1.72
C GLY A 403 2.99 3.59 1.84
N TRP A 404 2.02 3.54 0.93
CA TRP A 404 0.92 4.48 0.90
C TRP A 404 -0.41 3.74 0.94
N ARG A 405 -1.40 4.26 1.67
CA ARG A 405 -2.74 3.67 1.79
C ARG A 405 -3.78 4.75 1.48
N GLU A 406 -4.71 4.42 0.58
CA GLU A 406 -5.81 5.31 0.18
C GLU A 406 -6.75 5.63 1.35
N SER A 407 -7.00 4.65 2.21
CA SER A 407 -7.83 4.80 3.39
C SER A 407 -7.39 3.84 4.48
N VAL A 408 -7.99 3.98 5.66
CA VAL A 408 -7.71 3.10 6.81
C VAL A 408 -7.94 1.62 6.50
N GLU A 409 -8.82 1.27 5.55
CA GLU A 409 -9.16 -0.12 5.23
C GLU A 409 -8.30 -0.71 4.10
N MET A 410 -7.60 0.12 3.34
CA MET A 410 -6.95 -0.31 2.09
C MET A 410 -5.57 -0.95 2.32
N ASP A 411 -5.22 -1.88 1.41
CA ASP A 411 -3.89 -2.47 1.34
C ASP A 411 -2.82 -1.42 1.04
N VAL A 412 -1.60 -1.70 1.47
CA VAL A 412 -0.48 -0.82 1.17
C VAL A 412 -0.14 -0.91 -0.30
N GLN A 413 -0.02 0.25 -0.92
CA GLN A 413 0.45 0.41 -2.27
C GLN A 413 1.89 0.94 -2.24
N GLN A 414 2.67 0.50 -3.21
CA GLN A 414 4.04 0.99 -3.39
C GLN A 414 3.99 2.37 -4.06
N THR A 415 4.92 3.27 -3.68
CA THR A 415 5.08 4.56 -4.35
C THR A 415 5.40 4.36 -5.83
N LYS A 416 4.73 5.13 -6.70
CA LYS A 416 4.87 5.06 -8.15
C LYS A 416 5.65 6.26 -8.68
N GLU A 417 6.21 6.12 -9.87
CA GLU A 417 6.71 7.26 -10.64
C GLU A 417 5.56 7.86 -11.45
N THR A 418 5.53 9.19 -11.59
CA THR A 418 4.57 9.87 -12.47
C THR A 418 4.95 9.71 -13.94
N GLY A 419 4.01 9.98 -14.86
CA GLY A 419 4.30 9.99 -16.30
C GLY A 419 5.39 11.00 -16.71
N PHE A 420 5.62 12.04 -15.89
CA PHE A 420 6.65 13.05 -16.13
C PHE A 420 7.95 12.82 -15.33
N HIS A 421 8.04 11.76 -14.51
CA HIS A 421 9.19 11.49 -13.65
C HIS A 421 10.51 11.50 -14.43
N SER A 422 10.57 10.80 -15.57
CA SER A 422 11.78 10.73 -16.40
C SER A 422 12.24 12.08 -16.96
N CYS A 423 11.33 13.04 -17.11
CA CYS A 423 11.65 14.42 -17.52
C CYS A 423 12.28 15.18 -16.36
N PHE A 424 11.64 15.17 -15.19
CA PHE A 424 12.14 15.86 -13.99
C PHE A 424 13.44 15.25 -13.46
N ALA A 425 13.61 13.94 -13.56
CA ALA A 425 14.82 13.24 -13.17
C ALA A 425 16.07 13.64 -13.99
N LYS A 426 15.92 14.35 -15.10
CA LYS A 426 17.05 14.95 -15.82
C LYS A 426 17.59 16.21 -15.12
N HIS A 427 16.77 16.85 -14.29
CA HIS A 427 17.05 18.13 -13.65
C HIS A 427 17.32 18.02 -12.15
N THR A 428 16.83 16.96 -11.50
CA THR A 428 17.06 16.75 -10.07
C THR A 428 17.15 15.27 -9.69
N ARG A 429 17.74 15.03 -8.52
CA ARG A 429 17.69 13.77 -7.77
C ARG A 429 16.89 13.93 -6.47
N ASP A 430 16.47 15.14 -6.14
CA ASP A 430 15.69 15.47 -4.96
C ASP A 430 14.21 15.21 -5.24
N PHE A 431 13.79 13.98 -4.90
CA PHE A 431 12.40 13.55 -4.98
C PHE A 431 11.85 13.30 -3.58
N THR A 432 10.63 13.77 -3.35
CA THR A 432 9.84 13.49 -2.16
C THR A 432 8.67 12.58 -2.53
N GLU A 433 8.23 11.80 -1.56
CA GLU A 433 6.95 11.11 -1.68
C GLU A 433 5.81 12.12 -1.48
N TYR A 434 4.76 12.00 -2.29
CA TYR A 434 3.53 12.76 -2.17
C TYR A 434 2.34 11.92 -2.65
N ASN A 435 1.54 11.43 -1.71
CA ASN A 435 0.29 10.70 -1.96
C ASN A 435 0.44 9.49 -2.91
N GLY A 436 1.45 8.67 -2.67
CA GLY A 436 1.76 7.46 -3.43
C GLY A 436 2.63 7.68 -4.66
N TYR A 437 3.21 8.88 -4.85
CA TYR A 437 4.06 9.18 -6.01
C TYR A 437 5.38 9.88 -5.66
N TRP A 438 6.41 9.61 -6.46
CA TRP A 438 7.69 10.31 -6.41
C TRP A 438 7.63 11.63 -7.19
N LEU A 439 7.66 12.77 -6.49
CA LEU A 439 7.67 14.11 -7.06
C LEU A 439 9.00 14.83 -6.85
N ALA A 440 9.43 15.58 -7.86
CA ALA A 440 10.59 16.45 -7.74
C ALA A 440 10.29 17.56 -6.70
N ASN A 441 11.09 17.59 -5.63
CA ASN A 441 10.93 18.56 -4.55
C ASN A 441 11.57 19.91 -4.91
N GLN A 442 12.76 19.87 -5.54
CA GLN A 442 13.47 21.06 -5.99
C GLN A 442 14.32 20.75 -7.23
N MET A 443 14.45 21.71 -8.15
CA MET A 443 15.40 21.66 -9.26
C MET A 443 16.79 22.02 -8.74
N THR A 444 17.50 21.03 -8.19
CA THR A 444 18.80 21.19 -7.50
C THR A 444 19.88 21.90 -8.31
N GLY A 445 19.81 21.90 -9.65
CA GLY A 445 20.70 22.68 -10.51
C GLY A 445 20.50 24.21 -10.48
N HIS A 446 19.40 24.69 -9.90
CA HIS A 446 19.03 26.12 -9.85
C HIS A 446 18.73 26.58 -8.40
N GLY A 447 17.97 25.78 -7.66
CA GLY A 447 17.54 26.10 -6.31
C GLY A 447 16.22 26.88 -6.23
N ALA A 448 15.56 26.82 -5.07
CA ALA A 448 14.20 27.36 -4.88
C ALA A 448 14.06 28.87 -5.18
N ILE A 449 15.12 29.67 -4.93
CA ILE A 449 15.09 31.12 -5.21
C ILE A 449 15.03 31.39 -6.71
N ASP A 450 15.81 30.67 -7.51
CA ASP A 450 15.80 30.82 -8.97
C ASP A 450 14.49 30.32 -9.57
N GLU A 451 13.91 29.25 -9.02
CA GLU A 451 12.57 28.77 -9.39
C GLU A 451 11.49 29.81 -9.10
N TYR A 452 11.56 30.47 -7.94
CA TYR A 452 10.66 31.57 -7.59
C TYR A 452 10.72 32.71 -8.63
N TRP A 453 11.92 33.19 -8.95
CA TRP A 453 12.09 34.25 -9.95
C TRP A 453 11.70 33.80 -11.35
N ALA A 454 11.97 32.54 -11.71
CA ALA A 454 11.52 31.96 -12.98
C ALA A 454 9.99 31.99 -13.09
N CYS A 455 9.25 31.59 -12.05
CA CYS A 455 7.80 31.66 -12.05
C CYS A 455 7.29 33.12 -12.14
N ARG A 456 7.89 34.04 -11.39
CA ARG A 456 7.49 35.46 -11.34
C ARG A 456 7.75 36.21 -12.64
N GLU A 457 8.89 35.98 -13.28
CA GLU A 457 9.35 36.75 -14.44
C GLU A 457 9.11 36.05 -15.77
N ARG A 458 9.07 34.71 -15.76
CA ARG A 458 9.02 33.85 -16.94
C ARG A 458 7.91 32.80 -16.79
N ALA A 459 8.28 31.54 -16.60
CA ALA A 459 7.38 30.46 -16.28
C ALA A 459 8.09 29.38 -15.45
N ALA A 460 7.32 28.62 -14.69
CA ALA A 460 7.72 27.40 -14.00
C ALA A 460 6.76 26.26 -14.36
N ILE A 461 7.27 25.04 -14.42
CA ILE A 461 6.48 23.82 -14.62
C ILE A 461 6.51 22.98 -13.35
N MET A 462 5.37 22.46 -12.93
CA MET A 462 5.20 21.63 -11.75
C MET A 462 4.44 20.37 -12.12
N ASP A 463 4.89 19.22 -11.63
CA ASP A 463 4.16 17.97 -11.74
C ASP A 463 3.10 17.89 -10.63
N LEU A 464 1.84 17.85 -11.05
CA LEU A 464 0.67 17.73 -10.19
C LEU A 464 -0.09 16.41 -10.47
N SER A 465 0.59 15.44 -11.06
CA SER A 465 0.04 14.11 -11.33
C SER A 465 -0.49 13.40 -10.08
N PRO A 466 0.04 13.62 -8.86
CA PRO A 466 -0.52 12.97 -7.68
C PRO A 466 -1.85 13.52 -7.19
N LEU A 467 -2.26 14.72 -7.63
CA LEU A 467 -3.59 15.25 -7.33
C LEU A 467 -4.64 14.25 -7.80
N ARG A 468 -5.64 13.99 -6.95
CA ARG A 468 -6.65 12.97 -7.19
C ARG A 468 -7.65 13.42 -8.22
N LYS A 469 -7.86 12.60 -9.24
CA LYS A 469 -8.88 12.83 -10.27
C LYS A 469 -10.01 11.84 -10.08
N TYR A 470 -11.22 12.35 -9.97
CA TYR A 470 -12.43 11.54 -9.96
C TYR A 470 -13.36 11.97 -11.09
N GLU A 471 -13.70 11.01 -11.94
CA GLU A 471 -14.76 11.16 -12.93
C GLU A 471 -16.11 11.01 -12.23
N VAL A 472 -16.91 12.07 -12.29
CA VAL A 472 -18.26 12.11 -11.73
C VAL A 472 -19.26 12.11 -12.89
N THR A 473 -19.93 10.98 -13.07
CA THR A 473 -20.78 10.71 -14.24
C THR A 473 -22.17 10.25 -13.82
N GLY A 474 -23.16 10.44 -14.67
CA GLY A 474 -24.52 9.93 -14.46
C GLY A 474 -25.58 11.03 -14.47
N PRO A 475 -26.88 10.68 -14.60
CA PRO A 475 -27.96 11.67 -14.68
C PRO A 475 -27.99 12.68 -13.52
N ASP A 476 -27.57 12.27 -12.33
CA ASP A 476 -27.55 13.12 -11.14
C ASP A 476 -26.17 13.72 -10.82
N ALA A 477 -25.21 13.65 -11.74
CA ALA A 477 -23.84 14.13 -11.51
C ALA A 477 -23.79 15.64 -11.15
N GLU A 478 -24.60 16.49 -11.81
CA GLU A 478 -24.68 17.91 -11.46
C GLU A 478 -25.24 18.11 -10.04
N ALA A 479 -26.24 17.32 -9.65
CA ALA A 479 -26.84 17.39 -8.33
C ALA A 479 -25.85 16.96 -7.24
N LEU A 480 -25.11 15.87 -7.48
CA LEU A 480 -24.05 15.41 -6.58
C LEU A 480 -22.97 16.48 -6.42
N MET A 481 -22.45 17.03 -7.52
CA MET A 481 -21.42 18.06 -7.45
C MET A 481 -21.93 19.35 -6.79
N GLN A 482 -23.19 19.73 -7.03
CA GLN A 482 -23.82 20.88 -6.38
C GLN A 482 -23.94 20.73 -4.86
N LEU A 483 -24.08 19.49 -4.37
CA LEU A 483 -24.12 19.20 -2.93
C LEU A 483 -22.72 19.05 -2.33
N GLY A 484 -21.78 18.47 -3.09
CA GLY A 484 -20.45 18.14 -2.60
C GLY A 484 -19.51 19.34 -2.47
N VAL A 485 -19.74 20.42 -3.20
CA VAL A 485 -18.84 21.58 -3.21
C VAL A 485 -19.53 22.89 -2.84
N THR A 486 -18.72 23.84 -2.39
CA THR A 486 -19.18 25.16 -1.90
C THR A 486 -19.61 26.13 -3.00
N ARG A 487 -19.22 25.90 -4.26
CA ARG A 487 -19.64 26.73 -5.39
C ARG A 487 -20.97 26.28 -6.01
N ASP A 488 -21.63 27.24 -6.65
CA ASP A 488 -22.82 27.01 -7.47
C ASP A 488 -22.44 26.37 -8.80
N ILE A 489 -22.51 25.04 -8.88
CA ILE A 489 -22.16 24.22 -10.03
C ILE A 489 -23.18 24.40 -11.17
N LYS A 490 -24.43 24.74 -10.87
CA LYS A 490 -25.45 25.02 -11.89
C LYS A 490 -25.10 26.20 -12.79
N LYS A 491 -24.24 27.11 -12.31
CA LYS A 491 -23.73 28.25 -13.09
C LYS A 491 -22.51 27.91 -13.95
N LEU A 492 -21.89 26.75 -13.75
CA LEU A 492 -20.72 26.31 -14.50
C LEU A 492 -21.18 25.80 -15.86
N SER A 493 -20.74 26.43 -16.95
CA SER A 493 -21.10 25.98 -18.31
C SER A 493 -20.19 24.82 -18.76
N VAL A 494 -20.67 24.00 -19.70
CA VAL A 494 -19.84 22.94 -20.30
C VAL A 494 -18.56 23.55 -20.91
N GLY A 495 -17.43 22.89 -20.67
CA GLY A 495 -16.09 23.35 -21.04
C GLY A 495 -15.44 24.30 -20.04
N GLN A 496 -16.11 24.64 -18.93
CA GLN A 496 -15.54 25.49 -17.89
C GLN A 496 -14.98 24.68 -16.72
N VAL A 497 -14.05 25.32 -16.02
CA VAL A 497 -13.45 24.85 -14.77
C VAL A 497 -13.64 25.88 -13.68
N VAL A 498 -13.83 25.43 -12.45
CA VAL A 498 -13.89 26.33 -11.29
C VAL A 498 -13.16 25.76 -10.09
N TYR A 499 -12.46 26.62 -9.36
CA TYR A 499 -11.85 26.28 -8.08
C TYR A 499 -12.86 26.44 -6.93
N THR A 500 -12.93 25.45 -6.04
CA THR A 500 -13.90 25.34 -4.95
C THR A 500 -13.36 24.46 -3.83
N ALA A 501 -14.02 24.48 -2.67
CA ALA A 501 -13.73 23.59 -1.54
C ALA A 501 -14.87 22.59 -1.36
N MET A 502 -14.50 21.41 -0.87
CA MET A 502 -15.38 20.34 -0.41
C MET A 502 -15.38 20.33 1.12
N CYS A 503 -16.57 20.29 1.72
CA CYS A 503 -16.72 20.40 3.18
C CYS A 503 -17.68 19.34 3.70
N TYR A 504 -17.44 18.91 4.94
CA TYR A 504 -18.43 18.19 5.73
C TYR A 504 -19.62 19.09 6.07
N GLU A 505 -20.73 18.50 6.52
CA GLU A 505 -21.94 19.25 6.91
C GLU A 505 -21.68 20.29 8.02
N HIS A 506 -20.71 20.03 8.91
CA HIS A 506 -20.31 20.96 9.97
C HIS A 506 -19.35 22.07 9.50
N GLY A 507 -19.05 22.15 8.19
CA GLY A 507 -18.21 23.17 7.58
C GLY A 507 -16.69 22.92 7.66
N GLY A 508 -16.25 21.78 8.21
CA GLY A 508 -14.85 21.38 8.15
C GLY A 508 -14.44 21.04 6.71
N MET A 509 -13.27 21.52 6.28
CA MET A 509 -12.76 21.27 4.93
C MET A 509 -12.29 19.82 4.80
N ILE A 510 -12.78 19.13 3.78
CA ILE A 510 -12.35 17.79 3.38
C ILE A 510 -11.18 17.93 2.43
N ASP A 511 -11.35 18.77 1.40
CA ASP A 511 -10.38 18.98 0.34
C ASP A 511 -10.68 20.29 -0.40
N ASP A 512 -9.71 20.78 -1.17
CA ASP A 512 -9.87 21.87 -2.11
C ASP A 512 -9.40 21.43 -3.50
N GLY A 513 -10.00 22.01 -4.54
CA GLY A 513 -9.75 21.51 -5.87
C GLY A 513 -10.50 22.23 -6.97
N THR A 514 -10.45 21.62 -8.14
CA THR A 514 -11.12 22.12 -9.34
C THR A 514 -12.20 21.16 -9.82
N VAL A 515 -13.33 21.72 -10.22
CA VAL A 515 -14.41 21.00 -10.91
C VAL A 515 -14.39 21.40 -12.37
N PHE A 516 -14.19 20.42 -13.26
CA PHE A 516 -14.38 20.58 -14.69
C PHE A 516 -15.79 20.09 -15.05
N ARG A 517 -16.55 20.88 -15.83
CA ARG A 517 -17.79 20.41 -16.47
C ARG A 517 -17.48 20.03 -17.90
N LEU A 518 -17.38 18.72 -18.16
CA LEU A 518 -16.99 18.17 -19.46
C LEU A 518 -18.21 17.88 -20.36
N GLY A 519 -19.39 17.75 -19.77
CA GLY A 519 -20.67 17.62 -20.45
C GLY A 519 -21.83 17.92 -19.51
N ASP A 520 -23.06 17.59 -19.92
CA ASP A 520 -24.24 17.85 -19.10
C ASP A 520 -24.27 16.99 -17.83
N ASN A 521 -23.84 15.73 -17.96
CA ASN A 521 -23.87 14.70 -16.91
C ASN A 521 -22.46 14.18 -16.58
N ASN A 522 -21.45 15.01 -16.82
CA ASN A 522 -20.06 14.61 -16.98
C ASN A 522 -19.16 15.67 -16.33
N PHE A 523 -18.67 15.38 -15.12
CA PHE A 523 -17.83 16.26 -14.33
C PHE A 523 -16.53 15.55 -13.95
N ARG A 524 -15.48 16.32 -13.68
CA ARG A 524 -14.22 15.81 -13.14
C ARG A 524 -13.80 16.66 -11.95
N TRP A 525 -13.60 16.01 -10.80
CA TRP A 525 -12.96 16.62 -9.63
C TRP A 525 -11.47 16.39 -9.71
N VAL A 526 -10.68 17.43 -9.46
CA VAL A 526 -9.22 17.33 -9.25
C VAL A 526 -8.89 17.99 -7.92
N GLY A 527 -8.55 17.18 -6.92
CA GLY A 527 -8.30 17.61 -5.53
C GLY A 527 -7.00 17.08 -4.94
N GLY A 528 -6.74 17.43 -3.68
CA GLY A 528 -5.51 17.12 -2.96
C GLY A 528 -5.47 15.72 -2.34
N ASN A 529 -6.60 15.09 -2.04
CA ASN A 529 -6.63 13.81 -1.30
C ASN A 529 -7.73 12.84 -1.74
N ASP A 530 -7.63 11.59 -1.25
CA ASP A 530 -8.53 10.51 -1.62
C ASP A 530 -9.90 10.57 -0.93
N GLU A 531 -9.99 11.25 0.22
CA GLU A 531 -11.23 11.44 0.97
C GLU A 531 -12.30 12.13 0.12
N SER A 532 -11.90 12.98 -0.82
CA SER A 532 -12.80 13.57 -1.83
C SER A 532 -13.64 12.53 -2.56
N GLY A 533 -13.03 11.46 -3.05
CA GLY A 533 -13.72 10.42 -3.80
C GLY A 533 -14.58 9.51 -2.92
N LEU A 534 -14.14 9.28 -1.68
CA LEU A 534 -14.93 8.54 -0.68
C LEU A 534 -16.18 9.32 -0.28
N TRP A 535 -16.02 10.60 0.05
CA TRP A 535 -17.10 11.48 0.44
C TRP A 535 -18.15 11.65 -0.65
N LEU A 536 -17.74 11.87 -1.90
CA LEU A 536 -18.71 12.00 -3.01
C LEU A 536 -19.50 10.70 -3.23
N ARG A 537 -18.88 9.52 -3.07
CA ARG A 537 -19.59 8.23 -3.15
C ARG A 537 -20.58 8.07 -2.01
N GLU A 538 -20.16 8.36 -0.78
CA GLU A 538 -21.02 8.31 0.39
C GLU A 538 -22.22 9.25 0.22
N LEU A 539 -21.98 10.50 -0.21
CA LEU A 539 -23.02 11.49 -0.44
C LEU A 539 -24.01 11.04 -1.54
N ALA A 540 -23.52 10.45 -2.63
CA ALA A 540 -24.38 9.90 -3.68
C ALA A 540 -25.29 8.80 -3.12
N GLN A 541 -24.75 7.89 -2.32
CA GLN A 541 -25.50 6.80 -1.69
C GLN A 541 -26.53 7.33 -0.69
N GLN A 542 -26.13 8.22 0.24
CA GLN A 542 -27.01 8.79 1.25
C GLN A 542 -28.19 9.56 0.65
N ARG A 543 -27.97 10.19 -0.51
CA ARG A 543 -28.98 10.97 -1.23
C ARG A 543 -29.73 10.17 -2.30
N GLY A 544 -29.35 8.90 -2.51
CA GLY A 544 -29.97 8.02 -3.51
C GLY A 544 -29.84 8.55 -4.95
N LEU A 545 -28.70 9.18 -5.28
CA LEU A 545 -28.43 9.79 -6.57
C LEU A 545 -27.93 8.77 -7.58
N ASP A 546 -28.41 8.87 -8.83
CA ASP A 546 -27.90 8.10 -9.98
C ASP A 546 -26.62 8.75 -10.53
N ALA A 547 -25.54 8.65 -9.75
CA ALA A 547 -24.24 9.21 -10.06
C ALA A 547 -23.11 8.27 -9.58
N TRP A 548 -22.08 8.15 -10.40
CA TRP A 548 -20.88 7.37 -10.14
C TRP A 548 -19.67 8.26 -10.00
N VAL A 549 -18.77 7.88 -9.10
CA VAL A 549 -17.52 8.58 -8.82
C VAL A 549 -16.40 7.56 -8.94
N ARG A 550 -15.60 7.67 -10.01
CA ARG A 550 -14.54 6.70 -10.32
C ARG A 550 -13.19 7.40 -10.41
N SER A 551 -12.17 6.84 -9.79
CA SER A 551 -10.80 7.38 -9.82
C SER A 551 -10.21 7.21 -11.21
N SER A 552 -9.64 8.30 -11.72
CA SER A 552 -8.86 8.35 -12.96
C SER A 552 -7.43 8.85 -12.70
N THR A 553 -7.00 8.83 -11.43
CA THR A 553 -5.69 9.38 -11.02
C THR A 553 -4.53 8.70 -11.73
N ASP A 554 -4.53 7.36 -11.81
CA ASP A 554 -3.50 6.60 -12.53
C ASP A 554 -3.63 6.71 -14.06
N GLN A 555 -4.79 7.14 -14.57
CA GLN A 555 -5.04 7.29 -16.01
C GLN A 555 -4.60 8.65 -16.54
N LEU A 556 -4.55 9.68 -15.68
CA LEU A 556 -4.31 11.06 -16.09
C LEU A 556 -3.12 11.69 -15.34
N SER A 557 -2.05 11.93 -16.08
CA SER A 557 -0.96 12.79 -15.62
C SER A 557 -1.36 14.27 -15.71
N ASN A 558 -0.86 15.09 -14.80
CA ASN A 558 -1.24 16.50 -14.67
C ASN A 558 0.02 17.35 -14.45
N VAL A 559 0.17 18.43 -15.21
CA VAL A 559 1.25 19.42 -15.02
C VAL A 559 0.67 20.81 -15.03
N ALA A 560 1.18 21.67 -14.15
CA ALA A 560 0.89 23.09 -14.16
C ALA A 560 2.05 23.87 -14.78
N ILE A 561 1.74 24.78 -15.70
CA ILE A 561 2.68 25.79 -16.19
C ILE A 561 2.20 27.15 -15.68
N GLN A 562 2.97 27.75 -14.79
CA GLN A 562 2.64 29.00 -14.11
C GLN A 562 3.62 30.10 -14.49
N GLY A 563 3.17 31.36 -14.47
CA GLY A 563 4.00 32.53 -14.78
C GLY A 563 3.56 33.30 -16.01
N ARG A 564 4.21 34.44 -16.26
CA ARG A 564 3.85 35.41 -17.32
C ARG A 564 3.89 34.81 -18.73
N LEU A 565 4.81 33.88 -18.99
CA LEU A 565 5.03 33.29 -20.31
C LEU A 565 4.29 31.95 -20.51
N SER A 566 3.50 31.50 -19.53
CA SER A 566 2.85 30.17 -19.58
C SER A 566 1.95 29.99 -20.80
N ARG A 567 1.12 30.99 -21.12
CA ARG A 567 0.22 30.97 -22.30
C ARG A 567 0.98 30.92 -23.61
N GLU A 568 2.10 31.65 -23.71
CA GLU A 568 2.94 31.65 -24.91
C GLU A 568 3.56 30.26 -25.12
N ILE A 569 4.08 29.64 -24.05
CA ILE A 569 4.62 28.28 -24.08
C ILE A 569 3.54 27.28 -24.49
N LEU A 570 2.37 27.34 -23.85
CA LEU A 570 1.27 26.42 -24.13
C LEU A 570 0.70 26.58 -25.54
N SER A 571 0.75 27.77 -26.14
CA SER A 571 0.24 27.99 -27.51
C SER A 571 0.95 27.18 -28.60
N GLN A 572 2.15 26.66 -28.30
CA GLN A 572 2.90 25.80 -29.22
C GLN A 572 2.35 24.37 -29.29
N VAL A 573 1.59 23.96 -28.28
CA VAL A 573 1.11 22.58 -28.10
C VAL A 573 -0.42 22.49 -27.96
N LEU A 574 -1.06 23.55 -27.47
CA LEU A 574 -2.49 23.63 -27.25
C LEU A 574 -3.10 24.78 -28.05
N TRP A 575 -4.19 24.47 -28.74
CA TRP A 575 -5.04 25.49 -29.33
C TRP A 575 -5.97 26.07 -28.26
N THR A 576 -6.01 27.39 -28.14
CA THR A 576 -6.97 28.10 -27.30
C THR A 576 -7.98 28.81 -28.19
N PRO A 577 -9.30 28.66 -27.97
CA PRO A 577 -10.28 29.43 -28.72
C PRO A 577 -10.05 30.94 -28.51
N PRO A 578 -10.28 31.79 -29.53
CA PRO A 578 -10.22 33.24 -29.37
C PRO A 578 -11.19 33.69 -28.27
N THR A 579 -10.71 34.45 -27.30
CA THR A 579 -11.49 35.02 -26.19
C THR A 579 -12.35 36.19 -26.62
#